data_AF-A0A7X7H5C0-F1
#
_entry.id   AF-A0A7X7H5C0-F1
#
_cell.length_a   1.000
_cell.length_b   1.000
_cell.length_c   1.000
_cell.angle_alpha   90.00
_cell.angle_beta   90.00
_cell.angle_gamma   90.00
#
_symmetry.space_group_name_H-M   'P 1'
#
loop_
_entity.id
_entity.type
_entity.pdbx_description
1 polymer ?
#
loop_
_entity_poly.entity_id
_entity_poly.type
_entity_poly.pdbx_seq_one_letter_code
_entity_poly.pdbx_strand_id
1 'polypeptide(L)'
;LIERSRQMIMAATGCDYPRATMLLEESGEHVKTAIVMEFLGVDREGAQAALKAHEGRIHAVLSAYGKIKSESEREEQHVDE
;
A
#
# COMPACT_ATOMS: atom_id res chain seq x y z
N LEU A 1 5.07 7.35 -18.95
CA LEU A 1 5.48 7.25 -17.54
C LEU A 1 4.61 6.26 -16.77
N ILE A 2 3.28 6.35 -16.89
CA ILE A 2 2.28 5.49 -16.23
C ILE A 2 2.48 3.99 -16.48
N GLU A 3 2.76 3.58 -17.74
CA GLU A 3 2.97 2.15 -18.07
C GLU A 3 4.15 1.52 -17.32
N ARG A 4 5.26 2.26 -17.21
CA ARG A 4 6.45 1.83 -16.48
C ARG A 4 6.16 1.75 -14.97
N SER A 5 5.38 2.69 -14.45
CA SER A 5 4.93 2.67 -13.05
C SER A 5 4.13 1.41 -12.75
N ARG A 6 3.18 1.04 -13.63
CA ARG A 6 2.41 -0.21 -13.51
C ARG A 6 3.30 -1.44 -13.53
N GLN A 7 4.22 -1.54 -14.49
CA GLN A 7 5.16 -2.64 -14.57
C GLN A 7 6.02 -2.77 -13.30
N MET A 8 6.46 -1.66 -12.73
CA MET A 8 7.20 -1.66 -11.46
C MET A 8 6.34 -2.13 -10.29
N ILE A 9 5.07 -1.71 -10.21
CA ILE A 9 4.13 -2.20 -9.20
C ILE A 9 3.95 -3.71 -9.36
N MET A 10 3.59 -4.17 -10.54
CA MET A 10 3.41 -5.60 -10.85
C MET A 10 4.66 -6.42 -10.52
N ALA A 11 5.85 -5.92 -10.86
CA ALA A 11 7.11 -6.62 -10.56
C ALA A 11 7.42 -6.66 -9.06
N ALA A 12 6.99 -5.66 -8.29
CA ALA A 12 7.24 -5.57 -6.86
C ALA A 12 6.19 -6.32 -6.01
N THR A 13 4.91 -6.27 -6.40
CA THR A 13 3.80 -6.87 -5.66
C THR A 13 3.36 -8.22 -6.23
N GLY A 14 3.66 -8.51 -7.50
CA GLY A 14 3.18 -9.69 -8.21
C GLY A 14 1.72 -9.60 -8.63
N CYS A 15 1.07 -8.43 -8.54
CA CYS A 15 -0.34 -8.28 -8.87
C CYS A 15 -0.60 -8.19 -10.39
N ASP A 16 -1.85 -8.38 -10.80
CA ASP A 16 -2.27 -8.24 -12.19
C ASP A 16 -2.33 -6.78 -12.66
N TYR A 17 -2.37 -6.59 -13.98
CA TYR A 17 -2.48 -5.26 -14.61
C TYR A 17 -3.65 -4.39 -14.13
N PRO A 18 -4.89 -4.92 -13.98
CA PRO A 18 -6.01 -4.12 -13.49
C PRO A 18 -5.76 -3.65 -12.06
N ARG A 19 -5.21 -4.53 -11.21
CA ARG A 19 -4.87 -4.21 -9.83
C ARG A 19 -3.77 -3.16 -9.74
N ALA A 20 -2.72 -3.29 -10.55
CA ALA A 20 -1.64 -2.31 -10.63
C ALA A 20 -2.14 -0.93 -11.09
N THR A 21 -3.13 -0.89 -11.98
CA THR A 21 -3.77 0.36 -12.42
C THR A 21 -4.54 1.01 -11.29
N MET A 22 -5.41 0.25 -10.61
CA MET A 22 -6.17 0.75 -9.46
C MET A 22 -5.24 1.30 -8.36
N LEU A 23 -4.21 0.54 -7.98
CA LEU A 23 -3.24 0.97 -6.97
C LEU A 23 -2.51 2.24 -7.41
N LEU A 24 -2.17 2.37 -8.69
CA LEU A 24 -1.50 3.56 -9.21
C LEU A 24 -2.43 4.79 -9.14
N GLU A 25 -3.71 4.64 -9.48
CA GLU A 25 -4.72 5.71 -9.39
C GLU A 25 -5.00 6.11 -7.94
N GLU A 26 -5.27 5.13 -7.07
CA GLU A 26 -5.50 5.33 -5.64
C GLU A 26 -4.30 5.98 -4.95
N SER A 27 -3.08 5.61 -5.36
CA SER A 27 -1.85 6.20 -4.81
C SER A 27 -1.56 7.61 -5.31
N GLY A 28 -2.30 8.13 -6.30
CA GLY A 28 -2.03 9.41 -6.95
C GLY A 28 -0.79 9.39 -7.83
N GLU A 29 -0.62 8.33 -8.63
CA GLU A 29 0.54 8.10 -9.51
C GLU A 29 1.88 7.84 -8.79
N HIS A 30 1.83 7.48 -7.50
CA HIS A 30 3.02 7.23 -6.69
C HIS A 30 3.27 5.73 -6.48
N VAL A 31 4.23 5.17 -7.23
CA VAL A 31 4.58 3.73 -7.18
C VAL A 31 4.92 3.22 -5.79
N LYS A 32 5.68 3.98 -5.00
CA LYS A 32 6.06 3.55 -3.63
C LYS A 32 4.85 3.45 -2.72
N THR A 33 3.94 4.41 -2.83
CA THR A 33 2.70 4.44 -2.07
C THR A 33 1.81 3.27 -2.49
N ALA A 34 1.64 3.02 -3.80
CA ALA A 34 0.91 1.87 -4.33
C ALA A 34 1.44 0.52 -3.80
N ILE A 35 2.77 0.33 -3.80
CA ILE A 35 3.40 -0.88 -3.26
C ILE A 35 3.08 -1.04 -1.77
N VAL A 36 3.23 0.03 -0.99
CA VAL A 36 2.92 0.02 0.45
C VAL A 36 1.44 -0.26 0.70
N MET A 37 0.53 0.37 -0.03
CA MET A 37 -0.91 0.13 0.06
C MET A 37 -1.26 -1.35 -0.18
N GLU A 38 -0.68 -1.98 -1.20
CA GLU A 38 -0.94 -3.39 -1.51
C GLU A 38 -0.39 -4.33 -0.42
N PHE A 39 0.83 -4.09 0.09
CA PHE A 39 1.41 -4.97 1.11
C PHE A 39 0.78 -4.79 2.51
N LEU A 40 0.39 -3.56 2.86
CA LEU A 40 -0.17 -3.24 4.17
C LEU A 40 -1.70 -3.31 4.20
N GLY A 41 -2.37 -3.26 3.04
CA GLY A 41 -3.83 -3.16 2.94
C GLY A 41 -4.39 -1.84 3.47
N VAL A 42 -3.57 -0.78 3.47
CA VAL A 42 -3.97 0.56 3.96
C VAL A 42 -4.34 1.47 2.81
N ASP A 43 -5.08 2.53 3.12
CA ASP A 43 -5.44 3.57 2.18
C ASP A 43 -4.23 4.47 1.83
N ARG A 44 -4.46 5.41 0.90
CA ARG A 44 -3.43 6.35 0.44
C ARG A 44 -2.86 7.15 1.60
N GLU A 45 -3.69 7.63 2.52
CA GLU A 45 -3.24 8.47 3.64
C GLU A 45 -2.41 7.67 4.64
N GLY A 46 -2.84 6.46 5.01
CA GLY A 46 -2.09 5.55 5.86
C GLY A 46 -0.74 5.16 5.24
N ALA A 47 -0.71 4.86 3.96
CA ALA A 47 0.54 4.56 3.25
C ALA A 47 1.49 5.76 3.19
N GLN A 48 0.97 6.97 2.94
CA GLN A 48 1.78 8.19 2.95
C GLN A 48 2.29 8.53 4.35
N ALA A 49 1.48 8.36 5.39
CA ALA A 49 1.87 8.58 6.77
C ALA A 49 2.98 7.60 7.18
N ALA A 50 2.84 6.32 6.85
CA ALA A 50 3.86 5.31 7.11
C ALA A 50 5.16 5.61 6.34
N LEU A 51 5.06 5.94 5.05
CA LEU A 51 6.22 6.36 4.26
C LEU A 51 6.91 7.58 4.89
N LYS A 52 6.16 8.60 5.32
CA LYS A 52 6.71 9.80 5.95
C LYS A 52 7.41 9.48 7.28
N ALA A 53 6.82 8.62 8.11
CA ALA A 53 7.42 8.19 9.37
C ALA A 53 8.74 7.43 9.18
N HIS A 54 8.91 6.77 8.03
CA HIS A 54 10.07 5.93 7.70
C HIS A 54 10.98 6.53 6.61
N GLU A 55 10.95 7.86 6.41
CA GLU A 55 11.77 8.59 5.42
C GLU A 55 11.64 8.05 3.98
N GLY A 56 10.47 7.55 3.61
CA GLY A 56 10.16 7.00 2.29
C GLY A 56 10.81 5.64 2.00
N ARG A 57 11.27 4.91 3.04
CA ARG A 57 11.85 3.57 2.90
C ARG A 57 10.79 2.48 3.04
N ILE A 58 10.41 1.87 1.91
CA ILE A 58 9.42 0.78 1.85
C ILE A 58 9.79 -0.38 2.80
N HIS A 59 11.06 -0.80 2.83
CA HIS A 59 11.51 -1.88 3.71
C HIS A 59 11.33 -1.56 5.20
N ALA A 60 11.54 -0.31 5.62
CA ALA A 60 11.37 0.08 7.01
C ALA A 60 9.88 0.08 7.40
N VAL A 61 9.01 0.55 6.50
CA VAL A 61 7.55 0.47 6.64
C VAL A 61 7.11 -0.99 6.79
N LEU A 62 7.51 -1.87 5.86
CA LEU A 62 7.15 -3.29 5.88
C LEU A 62 7.66 -4.00 7.14
N SER A 63 8.89 -3.69 7.57
CA SER A 63 9.49 -4.24 8.79
C SER A 63 8.75 -3.80 10.05
N ALA A 64 8.30 -2.54 10.09
CA ALA A 64 7.51 -2.01 11.20
C ALA A 64 6.09 -2.61 11.21
N TYR A 65 5.43 -2.69 10.05
CA TYR A 65 4.05 -3.18 9.93
C TYR A 65 3.90 -4.70 10.09
N GLY A 66 4.93 -5.48 9.74
CA GLY A 66 4.96 -6.92 10.02
C GLY A 66 4.80 -7.26 11.50
N LYS A 67 5.02 -6.30 12.42
CA LYS A 67 4.76 -6.44 13.86
C LYS A 67 3.34 -6.08 14.29
N ILE A 68 2.58 -5.34 13.47
CA ILE A 68 1.29 -4.73 13.86
C ILE A 68 0.10 -5.61 13.47
N LYS A 69 0.21 -6.39 12.38
CA LYS A 69 -0.92 -7.23 11.90
C LYS A 69 -1.37 -8.32 12.89
N SER A 70 -0.60 -8.62 13.93
CA SER A 70 -1.03 -9.52 15.01
C SER A 70 -2.05 -8.90 15.97
N GLU A 71 -2.30 -7.58 15.93
CA GLU A 71 -3.13 -6.90 16.95
C GLU A 71 -4.44 -6.31 16.42
N SER A 72 -4.58 -6.06 15.11
CA SER A 72 -5.65 -5.17 14.59
C SER A 72 -6.84 -5.85 13.86
N GLU A 73 -6.89 -7.19 13.75
CA GLU A 73 -8.03 -7.90 13.10
C GLU A 73 -9.33 -7.91 13.94
N ARG A 74 -9.55 -6.97 14.88
CA ARG A 74 -10.74 -6.96 15.76
C ARG A 74 -11.74 -5.83 15.57
N GLU A 75 -11.53 -4.87 14.70
CA GLU A 75 -12.48 -3.77 14.54
C GLU A 75 -12.70 -3.44 13.06
N GLU A 76 -13.66 -4.15 12.46
CA GLU A 76 -14.57 -3.64 11.42
C GLU A 76 -15.72 -4.66 11.22
N GLN A 77 -16.51 -4.83 12.28
CA GLN A 77 -17.88 -5.35 12.21
C GLN A 77 -18.80 -4.40 12.97
N HIS A 78 -19.05 -3.21 12.44
CA HIS A 78 -20.27 -2.46 12.74
C HIS A 78 -20.42 -1.28 11.79
N VAL A 79 -21.60 -1.17 11.18
CA VAL A 79 -22.46 0.01 10.93
C VAL A 79 -23.54 -0.54 9.97
N ASP A 80 -24.63 -1.10 10.53
CA ASP A 80 -25.99 -0.49 10.58
C ASP A 80 -26.65 -0.50 9.18
N GLU A 81 -27.80 -1.11 8.89
CA GLU A 81 -29.03 -1.44 9.64
C GLU A 81 -29.80 -2.55 8.87
#